data_AF-H1LXZ3-F1
#
_entry.id   AF-H1LXZ3-F1
#
_cell.length_a   1.000
_cell.length_b   1.000
_cell.length_c   1.000
_cell.angle_alpha   90.00
_cell.angle_beta   90.00
_cell.angle_gamma   90.00
#
_symmetry.space_group_name_H-M   'P 1'
#
loop_
_entity.id
_entity.type
_entity.pdbx_description
1 polymer ?
#
loop_
_entity_poly.entity_id
_entity_poly.type
_entity_poly.pdbx_seq_one_letter_code
_entity_poly.pdbx_strand_id
1 'polypeptide(L)'
;MEFGSIRGGKNGDIRNTYAVKFGGASEGAENEINDLLKYLSKDMREGKIYYKYIDSLHINSDCMSIKTAYENFVNTGHIDILKTNISESELIGAMKEIENLLHKYKKNLTDTIQKNIMVKLLYWLCENFSDIKIDGDRNIKVVAKNIDKESEIYFFVFLNLLGMDVCLLQYSKDTDILKDYFYTKRIGDFIEDKLVLKPYEIPESTKSKDIKKEIPVVRMKKAE
;
A
#
# COMPACT_ATOMS: atom_id res chain seq x y z
N MET A 1 10.33 -1.39 14.99
CA MET A 1 9.07 -0.59 15.06
C MET A 1 7.88 -1.50 15.39
N GLU A 2 6.99 -1.09 16.31
CA GLU A 2 5.87 -1.91 16.82
C GLU A 2 4.80 -2.26 15.79
N PHE A 3 4.65 -1.46 14.72
CA PHE A 3 3.67 -1.70 13.65
C PHE A 3 3.76 -3.12 13.04
N GLY A 4 4.97 -3.68 13.01
CA GLY A 4 5.23 -5.00 12.43
C GLY A 4 4.61 -6.15 13.21
N SER A 5 4.51 -6.08 14.54
CA SER A 5 3.98 -7.19 15.37
C SER A 5 2.49 -7.07 15.66
N ILE A 6 1.95 -5.85 15.61
CA ILE A 6 0.53 -5.59 15.81
C ILE A 6 -0.27 -6.14 14.63
N ARG A 7 -1.41 -6.77 14.88
CA ARG A 7 -2.32 -7.23 13.82
C ARG A 7 -3.67 -6.59 14.03
N GLY A 8 -4.05 -5.71 13.11
CA GLY A 8 -5.44 -5.30 12.98
C GLY A 8 -6.31 -6.44 12.48
N GLY A 9 -7.61 -6.36 12.76
CA GLY A 9 -8.58 -7.36 12.35
C GLY A 9 -9.96 -6.76 12.11
N LYS A 10 -10.74 -7.47 11.29
CA LYS A 10 -12.17 -7.22 11.09
C LYS A 10 -12.96 -8.27 11.88
N ASN A 11 -13.92 -7.84 12.69
CA ASN A 11 -14.91 -8.74 13.27
C ASN A 11 -16.31 -8.14 13.11
N GLY A 12 -17.01 -8.56 12.04
CA GLY A 12 -18.24 -7.90 11.61
C GLY A 12 -18.00 -6.43 11.29
N ASP A 13 -18.79 -5.54 11.89
CA ASP A 13 -18.68 -4.08 11.71
C ASP A 13 -17.54 -3.45 12.51
N ILE A 14 -16.90 -4.19 13.43
CA ILE A 14 -15.80 -3.67 14.26
C ILE A 14 -14.49 -3.80 13.48
N ARG A 15 -13.91 -2.65 13.12
CA ARG A 15 -12.60 -2.55 12.47
C ARG A 15 -11.57 -2.11 13.50
N ASN A 16 -10.73 -3.06 13.94
CA ASN A 16 -9.56 -2.76 14.75
C ASN A 16 -8.37 -2.67 13.81
N THR A 17 -8.22 -1.55 13.10
CA THR A 17 -7.10 -1.33 12.17
C THR A 17 -6.17 -0.25 12.69
N TYR A 18 -4.92 -0.30 12.24
CA TYR A 18 -3.89 0.62 12.72
C TYR A 18 -3.45 1.56 11.60
N ALA A 19 -3.61 2.87 11.83
CA ALA A 19 -3.09 3.92 10.97
C ALA A 19 -2.01 4.69 11.74
N VAL A 20 -0.74 4.50 11.37
CA VAL A 20 0.41 5.11 12.05
C VAL A 20 1.24 5.97 11.10
N LYS A 21 1.82 7.05 11.63
CA LYS A 21 2.74 7.94 10.93
C LYS A 21 4.03 8.09 11.74
N PHE A 22 5.15 7.64 11.19
CA PHE A 22 6.47 7.86 11.78
C PHE A 22 7.14 9.06 11.11
N GLY A 23 7.35 10.13 11.88
CA GLY A 23 7.88 11.40 11.38
C GLY A 23 9.35 11.63 11.73
N GLY A 24 10.14 12.06 10.74
CA GLY A 24 11.59 12.26 10.85
C GLY A 24 12.39 10.96 10.84
N ALA A 25 13.69 11.05 11.09
CA ALA A 25 14.62 9.93 11.21
C ALA A 25 15.76 10.30 12.16
N SER A 26 16.10 9.39 13.07
CA SER A 26 17.30 9.46 13.90
C SER A 26 18.48 8.73 13.27
N GLU A 27 19.64 8.84 13.89
CA GLU A 27 20.72 7.88 13.68
C GLU A 27 20.19 6.44 13.89
N GLY A 28 20.46 5.55 12.94
CA GLY A 28 19.95 4.18 12.94
C GLY A 28 18.54 3.96 12.37
N ALA A 29 17.78 5.01 12.04
CA ALA A 29 16.41 4.86 11.51
C ALA A 29 16.35 4.01 10.23
N GLU A 30 17.37 4.08 9.36
CA GLU A 30 17.45 3.20 8.18
C GLU A 30 17.41 1.72 8.56
N ASN A 31 18.19 1.33 9.58
CA ASN A 31 18.23 -0.05 10.06
C ASN A 31 16.88 -0.45 10.66
N GLU A 32 16.29 0.41 11.50
CA GLU A 32 14.99 0.12 12.12
C GLU A 32 13.85 -0.03 11.10
N ILE A 33 13.84 0.82 10.07
CA ILE A 33 12.87 0.73 8.97
C ILE A 33 13.14 -0.56 8.20
N ASN A 34 14.38 -0.83 7.80
CA ASN A 34 14.71 -2.05 7.06
C ASN A 34 14.40 -3.33 7.83
N ASP A 35 14.57 -3.35 9.15
CA ASP A 35 14.18 -4.47 10.01
C ASP A 35 12.66 -4.68 10.00
N LEU A 36 11.88 -3.60 10.03
CA LEU A 36 10.42 -3.67 9.86
C LEU A 36 10.05 -4.26 8.49
N LEU A 37 10.61 -3.72 7.41
CA LEU A 37 10.30 -4.18 6.04
C LEU A 37 10.70 -5.65 5.86
N LYS A 38 11.86 -6.03 6.38
CA LYS A 38 12.35 -7.41 6.40
C LYS A 38 11.39 -8.34 7.12
N TYR A 39 10.93 -7.95 8.31
CA TYR A 39 9.95 -8.70 9.08
C TYR A 39 8.63 -8.89 8.31
N LEU A 40 8.09 -7.83 7.72
CA LEU A 40 6.84 -7.89 6.94
C LEU A 40 6.99 -8.75 5.68
N SER A 41 8.12 -8.62 4.98
CA SER A 41 8.42 -9.45 3.81
C SER A 41 8.53 -10.94 4.19
N LYS A 42 9.14 -11.25 5.34
CA LYS A 42 9.20 -12.62 5.85
C LYS A 42 7.81 -13.18 6.16
N ASP A 43 6.99 -12.45 6.92
CA ASP A 43 5.64 -12.89 7.28
C ASP A 43 4.73 -13.08 6.06
N MET A 44 4.90 -12.26 5.02
CA MET A 44 4.20 -12.43 3.74
C MET A 44 4.58 -13.74 3.05
N ARG A 45 5.88 -14.08 2.97
CA ARG A 45 6.34 -15.34 2.37
C ARG A 45 5.89 -16.57 3.14
N GLU A 46 5.79 -16.46 4.46
CA GLU A 46 5.24 -17.50 5.33
C GLU A 46 3.70 -17.59 5.24
N GLY A 47 3.07 -16.74 4.42
CA GLY A 47 1.63 -16.74 4.17
C GLY A 47 0.78 -16.19 5.32
N LYS A 48 1.40 -15.50 6.29
CA LYS A 48 0.73 -15.00 7.50
C LYS A 48 -0.04 -13.70 7.25
N ILE A 49 0.44 -12.87 6.34
CA ILE A 49 -0.12 -11.56 6.00
C ILE A 49 -0.06 -11.35 4.49
N TYR A 50 -0.80 -10.34 4.01
CA TYR A 50 -0.45 -9.66 2.77
C TYR A 50 0.34 -8.39 3.09
N TYR A 51 1.35 -8.09 2.27
CA TYR A 51 2.19 -6.92 2.46
C TYR A 51 2.42 -6.19 1.14
N LYS A 52 2.22 -4.86 1.16
CA LYS A 52 2.53 -3.95 0.05
C LYS A 52 3.38 -2.79 0.55
N TYR A 53 4.46 -2.52 -0.18
CA TYR A 53 5.24 -1.31 -0.05
C TYR A 53 4.94 -0.37 -1.22
N ILE A 54 4.56 0.88 -0.91
CA ILE A 54 4.18 1.90 -1.89
C ILE A 54 5.11 3.09 -1.76
N ASP A 55 5.97 3.30 -2.74
CA ASP A 55 6.88 4.45 -2.79
C ASP A 55 6.40 5.58 -3.71
N SER A 56 5.44 5.28 -4.57
CA SER A 56 4.73 6.28 -5.36
C SER A 56 3.36 5.78 -5.82
N LEU A 57 2.46 6.73 -6.09
CA LEU A 57 1.15 6.47 -6.67
C LEU A 57 1.08 7.18 -8.02
N HIS A 58 1.04 6.40 -9.10
CA HIS A 58 0.95 6.88 -10.47
C HIS A 58 -0.37 6.47 -11.11
N ILE A 59 -0.80 7.25 -12.11
CA ILE A 59 -1.92 6.91 -12.98
C ILE A 59 -1.31 6.67 -14.36
N ASN A 60 -1.19 5.39 -14.73
CA ASN A 60 -0.42 4.95 -15.90
C ASN A 60 -1.29 4.62 -17.11
N SER A 61 -2.60 4.52 -16.91
CA SER A 61 -3.57 4.15 -17.95
C SER A 61 -4.76 5.09 -17.92
N ASP A 62 -5.56 5.02 -18.98
CA ASP A 62 -6.84 5.72 -19.01
C ASP A 62 -7.72 5.27 -17.83
N CYS A 63 -8.28 6.25 -17.12
CA CYS A 63 -9.15 6.05 -15.96
C CYS A 63 -10.63 5.95 -16.34
N MET A 64 -10.96 5.94 -17.64
CA MET A 64 -12.34 5.95 -18.13
C MET A 64 -13.20 4.83 -17.55
N SER A 65 -12.69 3.59 -17.43
CA SER A 65 -13.46 2.48 -16.83
C SER A 65 -13.84 2.76 -15.37
N ILE A 66 -12.90 3.25 -14.56
CA ILE A 66 -13.13 3.61 -13.15
C ILE A 66 -14.05 4.83 -13.05
N LYS A 67 -13.88 5.81 -13.94
CA LYS A 67 -14.74 6.99 -14.00
C LYS A 67 -16.19 6.61 -14.30
N THR A 68 -16.41 5.75 -15.30
CA THR A 68 -17.74 5.24 -15.63
C THR A 68 -18.33 4.43 -14.47
N ALA A 69 -17.54 3.58 -13.81
CA ALA A 69 -18.00 2.83 -12.64
C ALA A 69 -18.45 3.78 -11.50
N TYR A 70 -17.67 4.83 -11.23
CA TYR A 70 -18.04 5.83 -10.21
C TYR A 70 -19.27 6.66 -10.62
N GLU A 71 -19.41 7.03 -11.88
CA GLU A 71 -20.60 7.73 -12.38
C GLU A 71 -21.86 6.85 -12.25
N ASN A 72 -21.75 5.57 -12.57
CA ASN A 72 -22.84 4.60 -12.37
C ASN A 72 -23.21 4.48 -10.89
N PHE A 73 -22.21 4.43 -10.00
CA PHE A 73 -22.43 4.43 -8.56
C PHE A 73 -23.21 5.64 -8.08
N VAL A 74 -22.85 6.85 -8.51
CA VAL A 74 -23.58 8.07 -8.13
C VAL A 74 -25.04 8.02 -8.55
N ASN A 75 -25.34 7.43 -9.71
CA ASN A 75 -26.70 7.36 -10.25
C ASN A 75 -27.54 6.21 -9.69
N THR A 76 -26.92 5.09 -9.33
CA THR A 76 -27.63 3.83 -9.02
C THR A 76 -27.43 3.34 -7.59
N GLY A 77 -26.42 3.87 -6.88
CA GLY A 77 -25.96 3.33 -5.61
C GLY A 77 -25.09 2.08 -5.75
N HIS A 78 -24.88 1.58 -6.97
CA HIS A 78 -24.13 0.35 -7.23
C HIS A 78 -22.78 0.61 -7.88
N ILE A 79 -21.73 -0.01 -7.37
CA ILE A 79 -20.38 0.09 -7.89
C ILE A 79 -19.86 -1.27 -8.33
N ASP A 80 -19.60 -1.40 -9.63
CA ASP A 80 -18.92 -2.55 -10.20
C ASP A 80 -17.52 -2.13 -10.67
N ILE A 81 -16.51 -2.53 -9.91
CA ILE A 81 -15.12 -2.41 -10.30
C ILE A 81 -14.51 -3.81 -10.40
N LEU A 82 -14.41 -4.29 -11.64
CA LEU A 82 -14.04 -5.65 -12.09
C LEU A 82 -12.73 -6.24 -11.53
N LYS A 83 -11.99 -5.51 -10.70
CA LYS A 83 -10.65 -5.88 -10.23
C LYS A 83 -10.50 -5.90 -8.71
N THR A 84 -11.52 -5.56 -7.92
CA THR A 84 -11.36 -5.53 -6.46
C THR A 84 -11.98 -6.76 -5.81
N ASN A 85 -11.17 -7.53 -5.09
CA ASN A 85 -11.63 -8.64 -4.26
C ASN A 85 -12.13 -8.11 -2.91
N ILE A 86 -13.19 -7.30 -2.94
CA ILE A 86 -13.85 -6.74 -1.75
C ILE A 86 -15.37 -6.72 -1.98
N SER A 87 -16.14 -6.90 -0.91
CA SER A 87 -17.58 -6.71 -0.97
C SER A 87 -17.96 -5.28 -1.35
N GLU A 88 -19.01 -5.15 -2.17
CA GLU A 88 -19.55 -3.85 -2.60
C GLU A 88 -19.98 -2.99 -1.40
N SER A 89 -20.61 -3.61 -0.38
CA SER A 89 -21.05 -2.92 0.83
C SER A 89 -19.91 -2.31 1.62
N GLU A 90 -18.78 -3.02 1.77
CA GLU A 90 -17.61 -2.47 2.47
C GLU A 90 -16.98 -1.33 1.68
N LEU A 91 -16.91 -1.47 0.35
CA LEU A 91 -16.38 -0.45 -0.54
C LEU A 91 -17.22 0.83 -0.46
N ILE A 92 -18.54 0.72 -0.61
CA ILE A 92 -19.47 1.84 -0.49
C ILE A 92 -19.38 2.49 0.90
N GLY A 93 -19.29 1.68 1.96
CA GLY A 93 -19.12 2.20 3.33
C GLY A 93 -17.87 3.06 3.47
N ALA A 94 -16.71 2.56 3.00
CA ALA A 94 -15.47 3.33 3.02
C ALA A 94 -15.51 4.57 2.11
N MET A 95 -16.19 4.50 0.96
CA MET A 95 -16.38 5.64 0.07
C MET A 95 -17.18 6.77 0.73
N LYS A 96 -18.26 6.44 1.44
CA LYS A 96 -19.05 7.41 2.21
C LYS A 96 -18.23 8.08 3.32
N GLU A 97 -17.39 7.31 4.02
CA GLU A 97 -16.52 7.89 5.05
C GLU A 97 -15.46 8.83 4.46
N ILE A 98 -14.90 8.49 3.29
CA ILE A 98 -14.01 9.43 2.58
C ILE A 98 -14.74 10.70 2.17
N GLU A 99 -15.97 10.60 1.66
CA GLU A 99 -16.79 11.76 1.33
C GLU A 99 -17.01 12.65 2.56
N ASN A 100 -17.36 12.07 3.71
CA ASN A 100 -17.49 12.80 4.98
C ASN A 100 -16.18 13.52 5.37
N LEU A 101 -15.04 12.85 5.24
CA LEU A 101 -13.73 13.44 5.53
C LEU A 101 -13.37 14.56 4.56
N LEU A 102 -13.69 14.42 3.27
CA LEU A 102 -13.50 15.46 2.27
C LEU A 102 -14.33 16.70 2.62
N HIS A 103 -15.61 16.54 2.95
CA HIS A 103 -16.46 17.67 3.37
C HIS A 103 -15.95 18.36 4.63
N LYS A 104 -15.37 17.60 5.56
CA LYS A 104 -14.85 18.13 6.83
C LYS A 104 -13.52 18.86 6.69
N TYR A 105 -12.59 18.34 5.89
CA TYR A 105 -11.19 18.81 5.90
C TYR A 105 -10.75 19.50 4.60
N LYS A 106 -11.40 19.23 3.46
CA LYS A 106 -11.01 19.80 2.18
C LYS A 106 -11.64 21.17 1.96
N LYS A 107 -10.82 22.22 1.96
CA LYS A 107 -11.27 23.57 1.60
C LYS A 107 -11.68 23.63 0.13
N ASN A 108 -12.73 24.39 -0.16
CA ASN A 108 -13.26 24.61 -1.52
C ASN A 108 -13.62 23.31 -2.25
N LEU A 109 -14.20 22.35 -1.54
CA LEU A 109 -14.70 21.11 -2.15
C LEU A 109 -15.84 21.44 -3.12
N THR A 110 -15.71 20.96 -4.35
CA THR A 110 -16.77 20.96 -5.37
C THR A 110 -17.02 19.52 -5.82
N ASP A 111 -18.18 19.26 -6.42
CA ASP A 111 -18.54 17.93 -6.92
C ASP A 111 -17.49 17.37 -7.89
N THR A 112 -16.94 18.23 -8.76
CA THR A 112 -15.86 17.86 -9.68
C THR A 112 -14.58 17.45 -8.93
N ILE A 113 -14.22 18.18 -7.87
CA ILE A 113 -13.03 17.86 -7.07
C ILE A 113 -13.23 16.55 -6.31
N GLN A 114 -14.39 16.36 -5.67
CA GLN A 114 -14.74 15.13 -4.98
C GLN A 114 -14.67 13.93 -5.93
N LYS A 115 -15.35 14.02 -7.08
CA LYS A 115 -15.33 13.00 -8.12
C LYS A 115 -13.91 12.64 -8.56
N ASN A 116 -13.07 13.64 -8.82
CA ASN A 116 -11.69 13.40 -9.24
C ASN A 116 -10.86 12.70 -8.15
N ILE A 117 -11.09 13.01 -6.87
CA ILE A 117 -10.42 12.30 -5.77
C ILE A 117 -10.92 10.86 -5.72
N MET A 118 -12.24 10.63 -5.68
CA MET A 118 -12.82 9.29 -5.58
C MET A 118 -12.36 8.36 -6.72
N VAL A 119 -12.36 8.86 -7.97
CA VAL A 119 -11.85 8.10 -9.11
C VAL A 119 -10.37 7.73 -8.94
N LYS A 120 -9.53 8.62 -8.40
CA LYS A 120 -8.12 8.30 -8.10
C LYS A 120 -7.99 7.22 -7.03
N LEU A 121 -8.77 7.30 -5.96
CA LEU A 121 -8.73 6.32 -4.87
C LEU A 121 -9.09 4.92 -5.37
N LEU A 122 -10.17 4.82 -6.15
CA LEU A 122 -10.63 3.56 -6.73
C LEU A 122 -9.65 3.01 -7.76
N TYR A 123 -9.05 3.88 -8.57
CA TYR A 123 -8.01 3.50 -9.52
C TYR A 123 -6.80 2.89 -8.79
N TRP A 124 -6.26 3.59 -7.79
CA TRP A 124 -5.11 3.09 -7.03
C TRP A 124 -5.42 1.81 -6.26
N LEU A 125 -6.65 1.64 -5.78
CA LEU A 125 -7.09 0.39 -5.17
C LEU A 125 -6.99 -0.78 -6.16
N CYS A 126 -7.56 -0.61 -7.37
CA CYS A 126 -7.53 -1.65 -8.41
C CYS A 126 -6.11 -2.00 -8.84
N GLU A 127 -5.27 -0.99 -9.06
CA GLU A 127 -3.92 -1.19 -9.58
C GLU A 127 -2.97 -1.84 -8.56
N ASN A 128 -3.14 -1.54 -7.26
CA ASN A 128 -2.20 -2.02 -6.24
C ASN A 128 -2.67 -3.30 -5.51
N PHE A 129 -3.98 -3.58 -5.49
CA PHE A 129 -4.57 -4.61 -4.62
C PHE A 129 -5.48 -5.62 -5.35
N SER A 130 -5.49 -5.65 -6.68
CA SER A 130 -6.27 -6.65 -7.43
C SER A 130 -5.82 -8.10 -7.23
N ASP A 131 -4.58 -8.29 -6.77
CA ASP A 131 -3.99 -9.59 -6.44
C ASP A 131 -4.28 -10.08 -5.01
N ILE A 132 -4.97 -9.27 -4.19
CA ILE A 132 -5.22 -9.57 -2.77
C ILE A 132 -6.73 -9.61 -2.51
N LYS A 133 -7.19 -10.58 -1.71
CA LYS A 133 -8.55 -10.61 -1.15
C LYS A 133 -8.64 -9.72 0.08
N ILE A 134 -9.32 -8.56 -0.04
CA ILE A 134 -9.36 -7.50 0.99
C ILE A 134 -10.31 -7.85 2.15
N ASP A 135 -11.37 -8.58 1.86
CA ASP A 135 -12.33 -9.12 2.82
C ASP A 135 -11.96 -10.54 3.30
N GLY A 136 -10.67 -10.91 3.16
CA GLY A 136 -10.14 -12.19 3.59
C GLY A 136 -9.87 -12.29 5.10
N ASP A 137 -9.32 -13.42 5.51
CA ASP A 137 -8.96 -13.77 6.89
C ASP A 137 -7.56 -13.26 7.30
N ARG A 138 -6.76 -12.80 6.34
CA ARG A 138 -5.40 -12.33 6.56
C ARG A 138 -5.34 -10.83 6.73
N ASN A 139 -4.52 -10.39 7.68
CA ASN A 139 -4.20 -8.98 7.85
C ASN A 139 -3.40 -8.46 6.63
N ILE A 140 -3.73 -7.24 6.18
CA ILE A 140 -3.07 -6.56 5.07
C ILE A 140 -2.25 -5.40 5.65
N LYS A 141 -0.94 -5.45 5.44
CA LYS A 141 0.02 -4.41 5.86
C LYS A 141 0.41 -3.56 4.66
N VAL A 142 0.23 -2.25 4.79
CA VAL A 142 0.63 -1.27 3.78
C VAL A 142 1.64 -0.33 4.41
N VAL A 143 2.83 -0.24 3.80
CA VAL A 143 3.86 0.72 4.20
C VAL A 143 4.09 1.68 3.04
N ALA A 144 4.09 2.98 3.31
CA ALA A 144 4.36 3.98 2.29
C ALA A 144 5.39 5.01 2.76
N LYS A 145 6.23 5.48 1.82
CA LYS A 145 7.29 6.46 2.14
C LYS A 145 6.93 7.86 1.65
N ASN A 146 7.24 8.86 2.47
CA ASN A 146 7.30 10.28 2.12
C ASN A 146 6.12 10.77 1.26
N ILE A 147 4.90 10.54 1.74
CA ILE A 147 3.65 10.93 1.08
C ILE A 147 3.31 12.37 1.46
N ASP A 148 3.20 13.27 0.47
CA ASP A 148 2.90 14.70 0.69
C ASP A 148 1.62 15.18 0.00
N LYS A 149 1.15 14.49 -1.05
CA LYS A 149 -0.03 14.94 -1.77
C LYS A 149 -1.29 14.63 -0.99
N GLU A 150 -2.19 15.60 -0.92
CA GLU A 150 -3.48 15.48 -0.23
C GLU A 150 -4.28 14.24 -0.67
N SER A 151 -4.42 14.01 -1.98
CA SER A 151 -5.16 12.85 -2.49
C SER A 151 -4.52 11.52 -2.11
N GLU A 152 -3.19 11.46 -1.96
CA GLU A 152 -2.48 10.25 -1.56
C GLU A 152 -2.74 9.96 -0.06
N ILE A 153 -2.80 10.99 0.80
CA ILE A 153 -3.21 10.83 2.20
C ILE A 153 -4.64 10.26 2.31
N TYR A 154 -5.59 10.80 1.54
CA TYR A 154 -6.94 10.24 1.48
C TYR A 154 -6.95 8.78 1.01
N PHE A 155 -6.04 8.38 0.11
CA PHE A 155 -5.91 6.98 -0.29
C PHE A 155 -5.47 6.08 0.86
N PHE A 156 -4.47 6.48 1.62
CA PHE A 156 -4.01 5.69 2.77
C PHE A 156 -5.06 5.60 3.89
N VAL A 157 -5.84 6.66 4.09
CA VAL A 157 -7.02 6.61 4.97
C VAL A 157 -8.09 5.67 4.41
N PHE A 158 -8.34 5.72 3.09
CA PHE A 158 -9.28 4.84 2.43
C PHE A 158 -8.89 3.36 2.60
N LEU A 159 -7.61 2.99 2.39
CA LEU A 159 -7.13 1.64 2.65
C LEU A 159 -7.35 1.21 4.11
N ASN A 160 -7.15 2.12 5.06
CA ASN A 160 -7.39 1.83 6.47
C ASN A 160 -8.87 1.62 6.80
N LEU A 161 -9.76 2.41 6.19
CA LEU A 161 -11.21 2.20 6.24
C LEU A 161 -11.59 0.85 5.64
N LEU A 162 -10.92 0.40 4.59
CA LEU A 162 -11.15 -0.93 3.98
C LEU A 162 -10.62 -2.10 4.82
N GLY A 163 -10.00 -1.84 5.98
CA GLY A 163 -9.52 -2.89 6.89
C GLY A 163 -8.02 -3.11 6.93
N MET A 164 -7.24 -2.29 6.22
CA MET A 164 -5.80 -2.48 6.12
C MET A 164 -5.06 -1.73 7.24
N ASP A 165 -3.97 -2.32 7.71
CA ASP A 165 -3.04 -1.64 8.59
C ASP A 165 -2.09 -0.79 7.75
N VAL A 166 -2.00 0.49 8.05
CA VAL A 166 -1.29 1.49 7.25
C VAL A 166 -0.20 2.15 8.08
N CYS A 167 1.01 2.19 7.53
CA CYS A 167 2.17 2.85 8.11
C CYS A 167 2.77 3.84 7.12
N LEU A 168 2.75 5.12 7.48
CA LEU A 168 3.40 6.19 6.73
C LEU A 168 4.79 6.48 7.32
N LEU A 169 5.84 6.26 6.53
CA LEU A 169 7.22 6.61 6.84
C LEU A 169 7.52 8.00 6.27
N GLN A 170 7.44 9.03 7.11
CA GLN A 170 7.54 10.45 6.75
C GLN A 170 8.87 11.01 7.26
N TYR A 171 9.98 10.50 6.73
CA TYR A 171 11.32 10.87 7.22
C TYR A 171 11.91 12.09 6.51
N SER A 172 11.47 12.41 5.29
CA SER A 172 11.98 13.57 4.54
C SER A 172 11.00 14.71 4.33
N LYS A 173 9.71 14.44 4.48
CA LYS A 173 8.61 15.39 4.35
C LYS A 173 7.48 14.95 5.27
N ASP A 174 6.57 15.86 5.56
CA ASP A 174 5.36 15.58 6.33
C ASP A 174 4.21 16.46 5.85
N THR A 175 3.01 16.11 6.28
CA THR A 175 1.78 16.82 5.98
C THR A 175 0.84 16.81 7.20
N ASP A 176 0.20 17.95 7.43
CA ASP A 176 -0.79 18.14 8.49
C ASP A 176 -2.20 17.66 8.09
N ILE A 177 -2.35 17.20 6.84
CA ILE A 177 -3.62 16.69 6.32
C ILE A 177 -4.01 15.46 7.12
N LEU A 178 -5.21 15.50 7.71
CA LEU A 178 -5.75 14.43 8.55
C LEU A 178 -4.79 13.98 9.67
N LYS A 179 -4.01 14.91 10.25
CA LYS A 179 -3.04 14.59 11.30
C LYS A 179 -3.64 13.83 12.48
N ASP A 180 -4.91 14.09 12.80
CA ASP A 180 -5.63 13.47 13.93
C ASP A 180 -6.13 12.05 13.60
N TYR A 181 -6.07 11.63 12.33
CA TYR A 181 -6.45 10.28 11.91
C TYR A 181 -5.33 9.27 12.21
N PHE A 182 -4.08 9.69 12.08
CA PHE A 182 -2.92 8.82 12.26
C PHE A 182 -2.35 8.96 13.68
N TYR A 183 -2.09 7.83 14.33
CA TYR A 183 -1.20 7.84 15.49
C TYR A 183 0.20 8.23 15.02
N THR A 184 0.65 9.42 15.42
CA THR A 184 1.92 9.99 14.96
C THR A 184 2.99 9.82 16.02
N LYS A 185 4.13 9.21 15.64
CA LYS A 185 5.32 9.10 16.47
C LYS A 185 6.49 9.81 15.79
N ARG A 186 7.05 10.82 16.45
CA ARG A 186 8.30 11.47 16.02
C ARG A 186 9.48 10.56 16.36
N ILE A 187 10.30 10.23 15.37
CA ILE A 187 11.48 9.37 15.53
C ILE A 187 12.80 10.11 15.29
N GLY A 188 12.77 11.37 14.87
CA GLY A 188 13.95 12.22 14.75
C GLY A 188 13.66 13.51 13.98
N ASP A 189 14.70 14.13 13.44
CA ASP A 189 14.57 15.29 12.56
C ASP A 189 14.29 14.87 11.11
N PHE A 190 13.76 15.79 10.30
CA PHE A 190 13.57 15.50 8.88
C PHE A 190 14.91 15.52 8.17
N ILE A 191 15.14 14.50 7.35
CA ILE A 191 16.39 14.34 6.59
C ILE A 191 16.10 14.32 5.09
N GLU A 192 17.11 14.49 4.25
CA GLU A 192 16.94 14.28 2.81
C GLU A 192 16.53 12.83 2.49
N ASP A 193 15.78 12.61 1.41
CA ASP A 193 15.35 11.26 0.98
C ASP A 193 16.52 10.45 0.39
N LYS A 194 17.44 10.04 1.27
CA LYS A 194 18.68 9.32 0.95
C LYS A 194 18.75 7.93 1.60
N LEU A 195 17.73 7.56 2.37
CA LEU A 195 17.69 6.25 3.02
C LEU A 195 17.57 5.13 1.98
N VAL A 196 18.38 4.08 2.14
CA VAL A 196 18.36 2.92 1.25
C VAL A 196 17.43 1.85 1.81
N LEU A 197 16.15 1.93 1.43
CA LEU A 197 15.11 1.03 1.89
C LEU A 197 15.02 -0.26 1.05
N LYS A 198 14.91 -1.40 1.73
CA LYS A 198 14.85 -2.75 1.15
C LYS A 198 13.50 -3.39 1.47
N PRO A 199 12.43 -3.05 0.72
CA PRO A 199 11.07 -3.44 1.07
C PRO A 199 10.81 -4.95 1.00
N TYR A 200 11.47 -5.65 0.07
CA TYR A 200 11.30 -7.09 -0.10
C TYR A 200 12.62 -7.81 0.08
N GLU A 201 12.62 -8.88 0.86
CA GLU A 201 13.78 -9.76 0.95
C GLU A 201 13.97 -10.51 -0.38
N ILE A 202 15.19 -10.43 -0.92
CA ILE A 202 15.60 -11.20 -2.09
C ILE A 202 16.09 -12.57 -1.60
N PRO A 203 15.52 -13.70 -2.06
CA PRO A 203 16.00 -15.03 -1.67
C PRO A 203 17.47 -15.23 -2.05
N GLU A 204 18.27 -15.76 -1.12
CA GLU A 204 19.70 -16.02 -1.30
C GLU A 204 20.00 -17.00 -2.46
N SER A 205 19.02 -17.79 -2.91
CA SER A 205 19.15 -18.78 -3.98
C SER A 205 19.39 -18.19 -5.39
N THR A 206 19.37 -16.86 -5.55
CA THR A 206 19.67 -16.21 -6.84
C THR A 206 21.16 -15.87 -7.01
N LYS A 207 22.00 -16.08 -5.99
CA LYS A 207 23.46 -15.88 -6.04
C LYS A 207 24.21 -17.22 -6.13
N SER A 208 24.02 -17.97 -7.21
CA SER A 208 25.00 -18.95 -7.74
C SER A 208 24.38 -19.85 -8.81
N LYS A 209 24.50 -19.44 -10.07
CA LYS A 209 24.69 -20.40 -11.16
C LYS A 209 25.83 -19.89 -12.02
N ASP A 210 27.05 -20.02 -11.49
CA ASP A 210 28.23 -20.09 -12.33
C ASP A 210 28.06 -21.30 -13.26
N ILE A 211 27.69 -21.01 -14.52
CA ILE A 211 27.66 -22.00 -15.57
C ILE A 211 29.12 -22.36 -15.86
N LYS A 212 29.65 -23.39 -15.18
CA LYS A 212 30.80 -24.13 -15.69
C LYS A 212 30.35 -24.80 -16.99
N LYS A 213 30.73 -24.21 -18.12
CA LYS A 213 30.67 -24.89 -19.43
C LYS A 213 31.65 -26.05 -19.40
N GLU A 214 31.16 -27.26 -19.13
CA GLU A 214 31.88 -28.47 -19.52
C GLU A 214 31.86 -28.58 -21.05
N ILE A 215 33.05 -28.56 -21.65
CA ILE A 215 33.26 -28.81 -23.07
C ILE A 215 33.18 -30.34 -23.28
N PRO A 216 32.30 -30.87 -24.14
CA PRO A 216 32.27 -32.31 -24.38
C PRO A 216 33.49 -32.72 -25.22
N VAL A 217 34.27 -33.66 -24.70
CA VAL A 217 35.35 -34.33 -25.42
C VAL A 217 34.74 -35.20 -26.52
N VAL A 218 35.00 -34.85 -27.78
CA VAL A 218 34.61 -35.65 -28.94
C VAL A 218 35.48 -36.91 -29.00
N ARG A 219 34.86 -38.09 -28.78
CA ARG A 219 35.46 -39.40 -29.06
C ARG A 219 35.49 -39.62 -30.58
N MET A 220 36.68 -39.61 -31.18
CA MET A 220 36.88 -40.15 -32.53
C MET A 220 36.78 -41.69 -32.49
N LYS A 221 35.81 -42.24 -33.22
CA LYS A 221 35.80 -43.67 -33.57
C LYS A 221 36.74 -43.88 -34.76
N LYS A 222 37.70 -44.79 -34.61
CA LYS A 222 38.43 -45.41 -35.73
C LYS A 222 37.44 -46.28 -36.52
N ALA A 223 37.46 -46.15 -37.84
CA ALA A 223 36.94 -47.15 -38.76
C ALA A 223 38.12 -47.78 -39.50
N GLU A 224 37.97 -49.08 -39.75
CA GLU A 224 38.91 -50.07 -40.26
C GLU A 224 39.48 -49.76 -41.64
#